data_AF-A0A1D6E0U8-F1
#
_entry.id   AF-A0A1D6E0U8-F1
#
_cell.length_a   1.000
_cell.length_b   1.000
_cell.length_c   1.000
_cell.angle_alpha   90.00
_cell.angle_beta   90.00
_cell.angle_gamma   90.00
#
_symmetry.space_group_name_H-M   'P 1'
#
loop_
_entity.id
_entity.type
_entity.pdbx_description
1 polymer ?
#
loop_
_entity_poly.entity_id
_entity_poly.type
_entity_poly.pdbx_seq_one_letter_code
_entity_poly.pdbx_strand_id
1 'polypeptide(L)'
;MAGAVSSGTGKIQVKFLVDIEKKKVVFAESGKEFVDVLISFLTLPLGTIVRLLGKESSLGCFDELYKSVESLDESHFQTKACKNMLLSPLSDAGTLCEDLVVRIDNTKPRRIRVCRQPKCVKSTLYYSSVPDVPCGQCGEHLALGWKWSKEDRKAKDDGVFVRGGMSYAITNELQVMPTSTDSFLFLLRDMGIEDATMLEDRTLQLGSEEIKNLLKQILTSDQPLTALIFNPCHESTRKDESIVTMNAYVSPETDSNPDPNLIKVKLFVANANQSVVHAEVGEEFCNLLFSFLTLPLGHVVKLLGVRSSISCIDNLYRSLKFNLDDCMNSDEIRDMVVSPRLPPFFSCTNPLFPK
;
A
#
# COMPACT_ATOMS: atom_id res chain seq x y z
N MET A 1 9.85 26.21 -26.03
CA MET A 1 9.66 25.85 -24.60
C MET A 1 8.50 24.86 -24.54
N ALA A 2 8.80 23.56 -24.51
CA ALA A 2 7.76 22.54 -24.31
C ALA A 2 7.43 22.52 -22.82
N GLY A 3 6.19 22.83 -22.45
CA GLY A 3 5.73 22.76 -21.07
C GLY A 3 5.86 21.32 -20.58
N ALA A 4 6.53 21.14 -19.45
CA ALA A 4 6.50 19.87 -18.73
C ALA A 4 5.04 19.57 -18.37
N VAL A 5 4.47 18.54 -19.00
CA VAL A 5 3.19 17.96 -18.57
C VAL A 5 3.34 17.59 -17.10
N SER A 6 2.50 18.15 -16.22
CA SER A 6 2.58 17.83 -14.80
C SER A 6 2.17 16.37 -14.59
N SER A 7 3.13 15.50 -14.28
CA SER A 7 2.86 14.11 -13.92
C SER A 7 1.96 14.06 -12.67
N GLY A 8 0.96 13.18 -12.69
CA GLY A 8 0.11 12.88 -11.52
C GLY A 8 -1.28 13.51 -11.48
N THR A 9 -1.64 14.38 -12.41
CA THR A 9 -3.01 14.93 -12.56
C THR A 9 -3.69 14.47 -13.85
N GLY A 10 -3.16 13.41 -14.48
CA GLY A 10 -3.70 12.87 -15.72
C GLY A 10 -5.01 12.10 -15.51
N LYS A 11 -5.48 11.52 -16.61
CA LYS A 11 -6.50 10.47 -16.61
C LYS A 11 -5.98 9.30 -17.41
N ILE A 12 -6.35 8.10 -17.00
CA ILE A 12 -5.95 6.86 -17.66
C ILE A 12 -7.18 6.30 -18.37
N GLN A 13 -7.04 5.98 -19.66
CA GLN A 13 -8.07 5.31 -20.42
C GLN A 13 -7.96 3.81 -20.19
N VAL A 14 -9.06 3.18 -19.75
CA VAL A 14 -9.13 1.74 -19.54
C VAL A 14 -10.32 1.19 -20.30
N LYS A 15 -10.10 0.13 -21.06
CA LYS A 15 -11.15 -0.59 -21.79
C LYS A 15 -11.60 -1.77 -20.93
N PHE A 16 -12.90 -1.96 -20.78
CA PHE A 16 -13.50 -3.05 -20.04
C PHE A 16 -14.39 -3.85 -20.97
N LEU A 17 -14.25 -5.17 -20.95
CA LEU A 17 -15.22 -6.07 -21.56
C LEU A 17 -16.24 -6.45 -20.48
N VAL A 18 -17.51 -6.24 -20.78
CA VAL A 18 -18.58 -6.30 -19.79
C VAL A 18 -19.69 -7.20 -20.28
N ASP A 19 -20.12 -8.14 -19.43
CA ASP A 19 -21.37 -8.88 -19.60
C ASP A 19 -22.53 -7.96 -19.18
N ILE A 20 -23.30 -7.50 -20.16
CA ILE A 20 -24.35 -6.49 -19.94
C ILE A 20 -25.52 -7.09 -19.14
N GLU A 21 -25.88 -8.34 -19.42
CA GLU A 21 -27.00 -9.03 -18.78
C GLU A 21 -26.71 -9.24 -17.29
N LYS A 22 -25.50 -9.71 -16.97
CA LYS A 22 -25.07 -9.93 -15.58
C LYS A 22 -24.56 -8.67 -14.90
N LYS A 23 -24.39 -7.56 -15.62
CA LYS A 23 -23.75 -6.32 -15.16
C LYS A 23 -22.40 -6.61 -14.47
N LYS A 24 -21.58 -7.44 -15.11
CA LYS A 24 -20.31 -7.92 -14.56
C LYS A 24 -19.16 -7.61 -15.52
N VAL A 25 -18.03 -7.16 -14.97
CA VAL A 25 -16.79 -7.06 -15.75
C VAL A 25 -16.23 -8.47 -15.97
N VAL A 26 -15.92 -8.77 -17.24
CA VAL A 26 -15.17 -9.97 -17.63
C VAL A 26 -13.70 -9.75 -17.34
N PHE A 27 -13.10 -8.77 -18.01
CA PHE A 27 -11.74 -8.29 -17.74
C PHE A 27 -11.61 -6.85 -18.24
N ALA A 28 -10.56 -6.17 -17.78
CA ALA A 28 -10.11 -4.90 -18.31
C ALA A 28 -8.87 -5.10 -19.19
N GLU A 29 -8.78 -4.37 -20.28
CA GLU A 29 -7.59 -4.25 -21.10
C GLU A 29 -7.00 -2.84 -20.93
N SER A 30 -5.71 -2.76 -20.61
CA SER A 30 -5.02 -1.48 -20.50
C SER A 30 -3.52 -1.59 -20.77
N GLY A 31 -2.91 -0.45 -21.09
CA GLY A 31 -1.47 -0.32 -21.18
C GLY A 31 -0.79 -0.26 -19.81
N LYS A 32 0.50 0.08 -19.83
CA LYS A 32 1.35 0.19 -18.64
C LYS A 32 0.82 1.15 -17.58
N GLU A 33 0.12 2.22 -17.98
CA GLU A 33 -0.28 3.30 -17.09
C GLU A 33 -1.25 2.84 -15.99
N PHE A 34 -2.22 1.98 -16.33
CA PHE A 34 -3.16 1.46 -15.34
C PHE A 34 -2.54 0.37 -14.47
N VAL A 35 -1.76 -0.52 -15.08
CA VAL A 35 -1.04 -1.58 -14.36
C VAL A 35 -0.05 -0.99 -13.37
N ASP A 36 0.67 0.07 -13.74
CA ASP A 36 1.58 0.77 -12.84
C ASP A 36 0.85 1.36 -11.62
N VAL A 37 -0.36 1.88 -11.83
CA VAL A 37 -1.21 2.38 -10.72
C VAL A 37 -1.65 1.24 -9.81
N LEU A 38 -2.12 0.11 -10.36
CA LEU A 38 -2.49 -1.06 -9.56
C LEU A 38 -1.29 -1.56 -8.73
N ILE A 39 -0.13 -1.75 -9.38
CA ILE A 39 1.10 -2.18 -8.73
C ILE A 39 1.52 -1.19 -7.62
N SER A 40 1.33 0.12 -7.84
CA SER A 40 1.66 1.13 -6.84
C SER A 40 0.93 0.95 -5.51
N PHE A 41 -0.26 0.33 -5.49
CA PHE A 41 -1.01 0.07 -4.26
C PHE A 41 -0.26 -0.84 -3.30
N LEU A 42 0.50 -1.81 -3.81
CA LEU A 42 1.35 -2.69 -3.00
C LEU A 42 2.49 -1.94 -2.31
N THR A 43 2.85 -0.76 -2.82
CA THR A 43 3.91 0.07 -2.25
C THR A 43 3.40 1.05 -1.18
N LEU A 44 2.09 1.16 -0.99
CA LEU A 44 1.48 2.10 -0.03
C LEU A 44 1.57 1.52 1.39
N PRO A 45 2.12 2.28 2.36
CA PRO A 45 1.99 1.94 3.77
C PRO A 45 0.52 1.88 4.21
N LEU A 46 0.18 0.99 5.14
CA LEU A 46 -1.19 0.86 5.65
C LEU A 46 -1.75 2.18 6.18
N GLY A 47 -0.96 2.96 6.92
CA GLY A 47 -1.37 4.27 7.42
C GLY A 47 -1.65 5.29 6.30
N THR A 48 -0.94 5.19 5.17
CA THR A 48 -1.23 5.99 3.98
C THR A 48 -2.55 5.57 3.35
N ILE A 49 -2.86 4.28 3.26
CA ILE A 49 -4.15 3.79 2.74
C ILE A 49 -5.30 4.30 3.62
N VAL A 50 -5.19 4.15 4.94
CA VAL A 50 -6.17 4.63 5.92
C VAL A 50 -6.41 6.14 5.75
N ARG A 51 -5.33 6.93 5.67
CA ARG A 51 -5.40 8.38 5.46
C ARG A 51 -6.07 8.75 4.12
N LEU A 52 -5.71 8.07 3.03
CA LEU A 52 -6.25 8.34 1.69
C LEU A 52 -7.75 8.04 1.59
N LEU A 53 -8.21 7.02 2.32
CA LEU A 53 -9.61 6.60 2.36
C LEU A 53 -10.41 7.25 3.50
N GLY A 54 -9.91 8.34 4.08
CA GLY A 54 -10.64 9.11 5.08
C GLY A 54 -10.90 8.38 6.39
N LYS A 55 -10.07 7.39 6.75
CA LYS A 55 -10.21 6.55 7.95
C LYS A 55 -11.44 5.61 7.89
N GLU A 56 -11.84 5.25 6.67
CA GLU A 56 -12.86 4.25 6.34
C GLU A 56 -12.29 3.24 5.33
N SER A 57 -11.12 2.67 5.64
CA SER A 57 -10.38 1.81 4.71
C SER A 57 -10.91 0.39 4.63
N SER A 58 -11.70 -0.06 5.62
CA SER A 58 -12.16 -1.45 5.76
C SER A 58 -11.02 -2.47 5.94
N LEU A 59 -9.85 -1.99 6.37
CA LEU A 59 -8.71 -2.80 6.82
C LEU A 59 -8.89 -3.22 8.30
N GLY A 60 -10.10 -3.63 8.71
CA GLY A 60 -10.36 -4.03 10.09
C GLY A 60 -10.08 -2.91 11.09
N CYS A 61 -9.22 -3.17 12.10
CA CYS A 61 -8.94 -2.22 13.18
C CYS A 61 -7.91 -1.12 12.83
N PHE A 62 -7.34 -1.12 11.62
CA PHE A 62 -6.33 -0.14 11.22
C PHE A 62 -6.86 1.30 11.18
N ASP A 63 -8.15 1.49 10.91
CA ASP A 63 -8.81 2.80 10.97
C ASP A 63 -8.79 3.35 12.41
N GLU A 64 -9.09 2.52 13.41
CA GLU A 64 -9.06 2.89 14.83
C GLU A 64 -7.64 3.05 15.36
N LEU A 65 -6.71 2.23 14.89
CA LEU A 65 -5.30 2.36 15.23
C LEU A 65 -4.73 3.71 14.76
N TYR A 66 -5.05 4.11 13.53
CA TYR A 66 -4.65 5.41 12.99
C TYR A 66 -5.27 6.57 13.78
N LYS A 67 -6.58 6.50 14.08
CA LYS A 67 -7.28 7.50 14.91
C LYS A 67 -6.65 7.62 16.31
N SER A 68 -6.23 6.50 16.89
CA SER A 68 -5.54 6.48 18.18
C SER A 68 -4.25 7.29 18.13
N VAL A 69 -3.39 7.05 17.13
CA VAL A 69 -2.15 7.83 16.93
C VAL A 69 -2.45 9.31 16.73
N GLU A 70 -3.48 9.64 15.95
CA GLU A 70 -3.89 11.03 15.71
C GLU A 70 -4.29 11.74 17.00
N SER A 71 -5.08 11.05 17.85
CA SER A 71 -5.65 11.58 19.10
C SER A 71 -4.64 11.74 20.25
N LEU A 72 -3.62 10.87 20.34
CA LEU A 72 -2.64 10.91 21.42
C LEU A 72 -1.80 12.19 21.36
N ASP A 73 -1.55 12.81 22.52
CA ASP A 73 -0.70 14.01 22.58
C ASP A 73 0.75 13.72 22.15
N GLU A 74 1.45 14.72 21.62
CA GLU A 74 2.84 14.60 21.17
C GLU A 74 3.79 14.10 22.28
N SER A 75 3.47 14.33 23.55
CA SER A 75 4.22 13.82 24.71
C SER A 75 4.24 12.29 24.85
N HIS A 76 3.33 11.57 24.18
CA HIS A 76 3.33 10.10 24.15
C HIS A 76 4.30 9.52 23.12
N PHE A 77 4.97 10.36 22.34
CA PHE A 77 5.92 9.96 21.31
C PHE A 77 7.30 10.52 21.64
N GLN A 78 8.36 9.81 21.22
CA GLN A 78 9.74 10.27 21.42
C GLN A 78 9.99 11.67 20.84
N THR A 79 9.38 11.96 19.69
CA THR A 79 9.37 13.28 19.07
C THR A 79 8.08 13.51 18.30
N LYS A 80 7.75 14.77 18.02
CA LYS A 80 6.70 15.16 17.07
C LYS A 80 6.90 14.51 15.69
N ALA A 81 8.14 14.38 15.24
CA ALA A 81 8.48 13.71 13.99
C ALA A 81 8.07 12.23 13.97
N CYS A 82 8.24 11.50 15.09
CA CYS A 82 7.81 10.11 15.20
C CYS A 82 6.29 9.97 15.02
N LYS A 83 5.50 10.84 15.65
CA LYS A 83 4.04 10.88 15.42
C LYS A 83 3.71 11.15 13.95
N ASN A 84 4.37 12.12 13.33
CA ASN A 84 4.18 12.45 11.92
C ASN A 84 4.55 11.30 10.97
N MET A 85 5.58 10.50 11.28
CA MET A 85 5.96 9.31 10.51
C MET A 85 4.86 8.25 10.49
N LEU A 86 4.11 8.10 11.59
CA LEU A 86 3.00 7.14 11.70
C LEU A 86 1.75 7.63 10.96
N LEU A 87 1.48 8.93 10.99
CA LEU A 87 0.32 9.55 10.32
C LEU A 87 0.54 9.74 8.80
N SER A 88 1.78 9.97 8.37
CA SER A 88 2.12 10.13 6.96
C SER A 88 3.39 9.35 6.58
N PRO A 89 3.35 8.01 6.68
CA PRO A 89 4.48 7.16 6.37
C PRO A 89 4.91 7.32 4.91
N LEU A 90 6.23 7.31 4.68
CA LEU A 90 6.79 7.35 3.34
C LEU A 90 6.86 5.93 2.75
N SER A 91 6.89 5.85 1.43
CA SER A 91 7.17 4.61 0.70
C SER A 91 8.55 4.69 0.08
N ASP A 92 9.31 3.60 0.13
CA ASP A 92 10.62 3.49 -0.55
C ASP A 92 10.48 3.65 -2.07
N ALA A 93 9.37 3.14 -2.64
CA ALA A 93 9.00 3.33 -4.04
C ALA A 93 8.44 4.73 -4.35
N GLY A 94 8.34 5.63 -3.36
CA GLY A 94 7.68 6.92 -3.51
C GLY A 94 8.27 7.76 -4.64
N THR A 95 9.61 7.74 -4.80
CA THR A 95 10.28 8.47 -5.89
C THR A 95 9.89 7.93 -7.27
N LEU A 96 9.70 6.60 -7.42
CA LEU A 96 9.21 5.99 -8.65
C LEU A 96 7.75 6.41 -8.92
N CYS A 97 6.91 6.36 -7.89
CA CYS A 97 5.49 6.70 -7.96
C CYS A 97 5.21 8.18 -8.31
N GLU A 98 6.21 9.08 -8.26
CA GLU A 98 6.06 10.44 -8.78
C GLU A 98 5.82 10.50 -10.30
N ASP A 99 6.20 9.44 -11.04
CA ASP A 99 6.03 9.36 -12.50
C ASP A 99 4.69 8.73 -12.92
N LEU A 100 3.88 8.27 -11.96
CA LEU A 100 2.56 7.74 -12.27
C LEU A 100 1.70 8.80 -12.95
N VAL A 101 0.94 8.39 -13.98
CA VAL A 101 0.01 9.28 -14.70
C VAL A 101 -1.04 9.84 -13.75
N VAL A 102 -1.54 9.01 -12.84
CA VAL A 102 -2.48 9.38 -11.78
C VAL A 102 -1.84 9.12 -10.43
N ARG A 103 -1.75 10.16 -9.60
CA ARG A 103 -1.27 10.06 -8.23
C ARG A 103 -2.44 10.23 -7.26
N ILE A 104 -2.58 9.27 -6.34
CA ILE A 104 -3.57 9.37 -5.26
C ILE A 104 -2.95 9.91 -3.96
N ASP A 105 -1.64 9.75 -3.77
CA ASP A 105 -0.91 10.31 -2.64
C ASP A 105 -0.09 11.56 -3.04
N ASN A 106 -0.29 12.63 -2.29
CA ASN A 106 0.34 13.94 -2.50
C ASN A 106 1.67 14.09 -1.75
N THR A 107 2.14 13.03 -1.09
CA THR A 107 3.45 12.97 -0.44
C THR A 107 4.57 13.39 -1.40
N LYS A 108 5.56 14.10 -0.87
CA LYS A 108 6.71 14.64 -1.61
C LYS A 108 7.98 13.87 -1.21
N PRO A 109 8.25 12.70 -1.80
CA PRO A 109 9.33 11.80 -1.36
C PRO A 109 10.73 12.42 -1.50
N ARG A 110 10.91 13.38 -2.42
CA ARG A 110 12.19 14.09 -2.63
C ARG A 110 12.39 15.33 -1.77
N ARG A 111 11.44 15.64 -0.89
CA ARG A 111 11.54 16.81 -0.03
C ARG A 111 12.34 16.44 1.22
N ILE A 112 13.54 16.97 1.34
CA ILE A 112 14.32 16.92 2.57
C ILE A 112 14.25 18.26 3.28
N ARG A 113 14.45 18.23 4.59
CA ARG A 113 14.52 19.39 5.45
C ARG A 113 15.86 19.42 6.14
N VAL A 114 16.45 20.60 6.24
CA VAL A 114 17.74 20.85 6.88
C VAL A 114 17.62 21.96 7.92
N CYS A 115 18.62 22.06 8.79
CA CYS A 115 18.66 23.11 9.79
C CYS A 115 18.90 24.47 9.13
N ARG A 116 18.13 25.49 9.54
CA ARG A 116 18.27 26.86 9.03
C ARG A 116 19.50 27.57 9.59
N GLN A 117 20.02 27.13 10.73
CA GLN A 117 21.09 27.80 11.44
C GLN A 117 22.42 27.65 10.66
N PRO A 118 23.08 28.74 10.23
CA PRO A 118 24.31 28.68 9.42
C PRO A 118 25.41 27.85 10.10
N LYS A 119 25.50 27.92 11.43
CA LYS A 119 26.44 27.13 12.23
C LYS A 119 26.25 25.61 12.11
N CYS A 120 25.04 25.17 11.75
CA CYS A 120 24.67 23.76 11.58
C CYS A 120 24.84 23.24 10.14
N VAL A 121 25.05 24.13 9.17
CA VAL A 121 25.26 23.80 7.75
C VAL A 121 26.77 23.67 7.49
N LYS A 122 27.46 22.82 8.28
CA LYS A 122 28.88 22.48 8.11
C LYS A 122 29.03 21.12 7.39
N SER A 123 30.25 20.63 7.22
CA SER A 123 30.65 19.49 6.34
C SER A 123 29.81 18.21 6.44
N THR A 124 29.06 17.99 7.53
CA THR A 124 28.05 16.94 7.65
C THR A 124 26.66 17.56 7.84
N LEU A 125 25.94 17.75 6.73
CA LEU A 125 24.60 18.32 6.73
C LEU A 125 23.60 17.33 7.35
N TYR A 126 23.01 17.68 8.49
CA TYR A 126 21.92 16.88 9.07
C TYR A 126 20.61 17.19 8.33
N TYR A 127 20.00 16.17 7.72
CA TYR A 127 18.76 16.30 6.94
C TYR A 127 17.77 15.19 7.26
N SER A 128 16.48 15.44 7.04
CA SER A 128 15.42 14.43 7.13
C SER A 128 14.31 14.68 6.11
N SER A 129 13.69 13.61 5.61
CA SER A 129 12.47 13.70 4.79
C SER A 129 11.21 13.99 5.63
N VAL A 130 11.29 13.83 6.95
CA VAL A 130 10.18 13.97 7.90
C VAL A 130 10.14 15.39 8.48
N PRO A 131 8.95 16.01 8.61
CA PRO A 131 8.80 17.29 9.29
C PRO A 131 9.10 17.19 10.79
N ASP A 132 9.45 18.31 11.40
CA ASP A 132 9.57 18.47 12.86
C ASP A 132 10.64 17.60 13.52
N VAL A 133 11.63 17.14 12.76
CA VAL A 133 12.82 16.50 13.33
C VAL A 133 13.68 17.58 14.00
N PRO A 134 14.12 17.40 15.26
CA PRO A 134 15.03 18.33 15.91
C PRO A 134 16.44 18.22 15.31
N CYS A 135 17.12 19.36 15.18
CA CYS A 135 18.51 19.40 14.76
C CYS A 135 19.42 18.95 15.90
N GLY A 136 20.21 17.89 15.66
CA GLY A 136 21.14 17.35 16.66
C GLY A 136 22.24 18.32 17.14
N GLN A 137 22.43 19.47 16.48
CA GLN A 137 23.45 20.46 16.87
C GLN A 137 22.91 21.66 17.64
N CYS A 138 21.69 22.12 17.35
CA CYS A 138 21.14 23.34 17.96
C CYS A 138 19.79 23.14 18.65
N GLY A 139 19.19 21.95 18.56
CA GLY A 139 17.86 21.66 19.11
C GLY A 139 16.69 22.20 18.30
N GLU A 140 16.91 23.20 17.43
CA GLU A 140 15.87 23.76 16.55
C GLU A 140 15.39 22.76 15.49
N HIS A 141 14.15 22.93 15.02
CA HIS A 141 13.55 22.03 14.02
C HIS A 141 14.14 22.20 12.61
N LEU A 142 14.21 21.10 11.86
CA LEU A 142 14.56 21.14 10.43
C LEU A 142 13.43 21.81 9.63
N ALA A 143 13.63 23.08 9.25
CA ALA A 143 12.62 23.90 8.58
C ALA A 143 12.93 24.21 7.11
N LEU A 144 14.21 24.24 6.72
CA LEU A 144 14.60 24.63 5.37
C LEU A 144 14.37 23.45 4.41
N GLY A 145 13.36 23.54 3.55
CA GLY A 145 13.00 22.48 2.62
C GLY A 145 13.81 22.54 1.32
N TRP A 146 14.56 21.49 1.02
CA TRP A 146 15.19 21.28 -0.28
C TRP A 146 14.48 20.15 -1.02
N LYS A 147 14.46 20.24 -2.35
CA LYS A 147 13.96 19.19 -3.23
C LYS A 147 15.10 18.81 -4.17
N TRP A 148 15.57 17.58 -4.10
CA TRP A 148 16.61 17.15 -5.02
C TRP A 148 16.03 16.89 -6.41
N SER A 149 16.86 17.09 -7.43
CA SER A 149 16.53 16.76 -8.82
C SER A 149 16.37 15.26 -8.97
N LYS A 150 15.39 14.84 -9.76
CA LYS A 150 15.21 13.43 -10.09
C LYS A 150 16.06 13.14 -11.33
N GLU A 151 16.76 12.02 -11.34
CA GLU A 151 17.44 11.56 -12.56
C GLU A 151 16.39 11.17 -13.61
N ASP A 152 16.61 11.59 -14.85
CA ASP A 152 15.75 11.22 -15.96
C ASP A 152 15.90 9.72 -16.24
N ARG A 153 14.78 8.98 -16.23
CA ARG A 153 14.80 7.56 -16.62
C ARG A 153 15.17 7.45 -18.10
N LYS A 154 16.10 6.55 -18.40
CA LYS A 154 16.68 6.39 -19.76
C LYS A 154 15.70 5.89 -20.82
N ALA A 155 14.66 5.15 -20.43
CA ALA A 155 13.65 4.64 -21.36
C ALA A 155 12.41 5.53 -21.33
N LYS A 156 12.25 6.41 -22.33
CA LYS A 156 11.11 7.33 -22.45
C LYS A 156 9.76 6.63 -22.69
N ASP A 157 9.78 5.37 -23.07
CA ASP A 157 8.58 4.62 -23.48
C ASP A 157 8.11 3.60 -22.44
N ASP A 158 8.97 3.24 -21.48
CA ASP A 158 8.62 2.31 -20.40
C ASP A 158 7.74 2.95 -19.31
N GLY A 159 7.03 2.11 -18.57
CA GLY A 159 6.20 2.51 -17.45
C GLY A 159 7.03 2.76 -16.19
N VAL A 160 6.33 2.99 -15.07
CA VAL A 160 6.92 3.12 -13.74
C VAL A 160 7.47 1.78 -13.26
N PHE A 161 6.68 0.70 -13.42
CA PHE A 161 6.98 -0.64 -12.95
C PHE A 161 7.09 -1.65 -14.10
N VAL A 162 6.18 -1.56 -15.07
CA VAL A 162 6.14 -2.47 -16.22
C VAL A 162 6.59 -1.81 -17.52
N ARG A 163 7.05 -2.63 -18.46
CA ARG A 163 7.56 -2.22 -19.77
C ARG A 163 6.48 -1.59 -20.63
N GLY A 164 6.90 -0.65 -21.45
CA GLY A 164 6.08 0.01 -22.44
C GLY A 164 5.80 -0.84 -23.67
N GLY A 165 4.87 -0.36 -24.50
CA GLY A 165 4.49 -1.04 -25.74
C GLY A 165 3.69 -2.33 -25.56
N MET A 166 3.38 -2.72 -24.32
CA MET A 166 2.60 -3.92 -23.97
C MET A 166 1.17 -3.54 -23.55
N SER A 167 0.22 -4.41 -23.87
CA SER A 167 -1.15 -4.39 -23.34
C SER A 167 -1.30 -5.52 -22.31
N TYR A 168 -2.10 -5.28 -21.29
CA TYR A 168 -2.36 -6.21 -20.20
C TYR A 168 -3.86 -6.45 -20.04
N ALA A 169 -4.21 -7.70 -19.79
CA ALA A 169 -5.53 -8.12 -19.35
C ALA A 169 -5.55 -8.19 -17.82
N ILE A 170 -6.58 -7.61 -17.20
CA ILE A 170 -6.78 -7.56 -15.76
C ILE A 170 -8.14 -8.17 -15.44
N THR A 171 -8.17 -9.28 -14.69
CA THR A 171 -9.42 -9.91 -14.27
C THR A 171 -10.14 -9.07 -13.22
N ASN A 172 -11.40 -9.37 -12.98
CA ASN A 172 -12.17 -8.70 -11.94
C ASN A 172 -11.56 -8.91 -10.54
N GLU A 173 -10.93 -10.07 -10.27
CA GLU A 173 -10.15 -10.30 -9.04
C GLU A 173 -8.68 -9.79 -9.11
N LEU A 174 -8.38 -8.86 -10.02
CA LEU A 174 -7.08 -8.21 -10.21
C LEU A 174 -5.89 -9.12 -10.53
N GLN A 175 -6.14 -10.28 -11.15
CA GLN A 175 -5.05 -11.00 -11.79
C GLN A 175 -4.63 -10.27 -13.06
N VAL A 176 -3.34 -9.94 -13.18
CA VAL A 176 -2.77 -9.22 -14.32
C VAL A 176 -1.94 -10.19 -15.16
N MET A 177 -2.10 -10.13 -16.47
CA MET A 177 -1.31 -10.91 -17.42
C MET A 177 -1.15 -10.15 -18.75
N PRO A 178 -0.11 -10.43 -19.55
CA PRO A 178 0.00 -9.85 -20.88
C PRO A 178 -1.19 -10.24 -21.76
N THR A 179 -1.65 -9.29 -22.57
CA THR A 179 -2.75 -9.53 -23.51
C THR A 179 -2.26 -10.43 -24.65
N SER A 180 -2.98 -11.52 -24.87
CA SER A 180 -2.82 -12.39 -26.04
C SER A 180 -4.17 -12.97 -26.41
N THR A 181 -4.31 -13.50 -27.63
CA THR A 181 -5.52 -14.21 -28.04
C THR A 181 -5.80 -15.42 -27.13
N ASP A 182 -4.75 -16.10 -26.68
CA ASP A 182 -4.86 -17.23 -25.75
C ASP A 182 -5.36 -16.77 -24.38
N SER A 183 -4.83 -15.66 -23.85
CA SER A 183 -5.28 -15.06 -22.59
C SER A 183 -6.77 -14.68 -22.67
N PHE A 184 -7.19 -14.06 -23.77
CA PHE A 184 -8.58 -13.68 -24.01
C PHE A 184 -9.51 -14.90 -24.03
N LEU A 185 -9.17 -15.93 -24.81
CA LEU A 185 -9.97 -17.16 -24.91
C LEU A 185 -10.01 -17.93 -23.58
N PHE A 186 -8.91 -17.94 -22.84
CA PHE A 186 -8.85 -18.51 -21.50
C PHE A 186 -9.83 -17.79 -20.55
N LEU A 187 -9.81 -16.45 -20.53
CA LEU A 187 -10.69 -15.67 -19.66
C LEU A 187 -12.18 -15.84 -20.00
N LEU A 188 -12.54 -15.92 -21.29
CA LEU A 188 -13.92 -16.20 -21.68
C LEU A 188 -14.38 -17.57 -21.20
N ARG A 189 -13.51 -18.60 -21.33
CA ARG A 189 -13.81 -19.95 -20.89
C ARG A 189 -13.94 -20.05 -19.37
N ASP A 190 -13.01 -19.44 -18.63
CA ASP A 190 -13.01 -19.43 -17.16
C ASP A 190 -14.26 -18.76 -16.59
N MET A 191 -14.72 -17.70 -17.26
CA MET A 191 -15.98 -17.00 -16.95
C MET A 191 -17.25 -17.73 -17.42
N GLY A 192 -17.13 -18.87 -18.13
CA GLY A 192 -18.26 -19.63 -18.67
C GLY A 192 -19.06 -18.89 -19.75
N ILE A 193 -18.42 -18.03 -20.53
CA ILE A 193 -19.07 -17.27 -21.61
C ILE A 193 -18.97 -18.07 -22.91
N GLU A 194 -20.11 -18.56 -23.39
CA GLU A 194 -20.22 -19.29 -24.67
C GLU A 194 -20.68 -18.40 -25.83
N ASP A 195 -21.44 -17.33 -25.54
CA ASP A 195 -21.96 -16.38 -26.52
C ASP A 195 -21.40 -14.97 -26.27
N ALA A 196 -20.52 -14.52 -27.16
CA ALA A 196 -19.89 -13.22 -27.09
C ALA A 196 -20.82 -12.05 -27.47
N THR A 197 -22.01 -12.31 -28.01
CA THR A 197 -22.96 -11.24 -28.41
C THR A 197 -23.53 -10.47 -27.22
N MET A 198 -23.44 -11.04 -26.01
CA MET A 198 -23.87 -10.42 -24.75
C MET A 198 -22.80 -9.49 -24.13
N LEU A 199 -21.62 -9.40 -24.77
CA LEU A 199 -20.50 -8.62 -24.27
C LEU A 199 -20.43 -7.25 -24.94
N GLU A 200 -20.10 -6.23 -24.15
CA GLU A 200 -19.89 -4.86 -24.62
C GLU A 200 -18.54 -4.32 -24.15
N ASP A 201 -17.87 -3.62 -25.06
CA ASP A 201 -16.68 -2.83 -24.76
C ASP A 201 -17.08 -1.48 -24.14
N ARG A 202 -16.69 -1.24 -22.89
CA ARG A 202 -16.85 0.04 -22.20
C ARG A 202 -15.51 0.67 -21.93
N THR A 203 -15.33 1.92 -22.33
CA THR A 203 -14.09 2.65 -22.08
C THR A 203 -14.31 3.75 -21.06
N LEU A 204 -13.51 3.75 -20.00
CA LEU A 204 -13.58 4.74 -18.92
C LEU A 204 -12.28 5.54 -18.80
N GLN A 205 -12.41 6.77 -18.32
CA GLN A 205 -11.29 7.66 -18.01
C GLN A 205 -11.15 7.76 -16.50
N LEU A 206 -10.09 7.18 -15.94
CA LEU A 206 -9.86 7.10 -14.50
C LEU A 206 -8.90 8.20 -14.06
N GLY A 207 -9.37 9.12 -13.22
CA GLY A 207 -8.57 10.13 -12.54
C GLY A 207 -8.30 9.77 -11.08
N SER A 208 -7.79 10.72 -10.30
CA SER A 208 -7.40 10.49 -8.89
C SER A 208 -8.56 9.99 -8.03
N GLU A 209 -9.77 10.53 -8.22
CA GLU A 209 -10.95 10.14 -7.43
C GLU A 209 -11.44 8.74 -7.80
N GLU A 210 -11.47 8.39 -9.10
CA GLU A 210 -11.84 7.04 -9.54
C GLU A 210 -10.83 6.00 -9.08
N ILE A 211 -9.53 6.32 -9.10
CA ILE A 211 -8.47 5.42 -8.61
C ILE A 211 -8.53 5.25 -7.08
N LYS A 212 -8.85 6.30 -6.31
CA LYS A 212 -9.09 6.17 -4.86
C LYS A 212 -10.32 5.30 -4.57
N ASN A 213 -11.40 5.49 -5.33
CA ASN A 213 -12.58 4.65 -5.20
C ASN A 213 -12.25 3.19 -5.54
N LEU A 214 -11.50 2.94 -6.62
CA LEU A 214 -11.02 1.61 -6.96
C LEU A 214 -10.20 1.00 -5.82
N LEU A 215 -9.27 1.75 -5.21
CA LEU A 215 -8.53 1.28 -4.03
C LEU A 215 -9.50 0.88 -2.90
N LYS A 216 -10.54 1.67 -2.61
CA LYS A 216 -11.57 1.31 -1.63
C LYS A 216 -12.27 -0.01 -2.01
N GLN A 217 -12.71 -0.14 -3.26
CA GLN A 217 -13.41 -1.33 -3.75
C GLN A 217 -12.54 -2.59 -3.68
N ILE A 218 -11.24 -2.49 -3.95
CA ILE A 218 -10.30 -3.61 -3.85
C ILE A 218 -10.21 -4.14 -2.42
N LEU A 219 -10.30 -3.25 -1.44
CA LEU A 219 -10.27 -3.64 -0.03
C LEU A 219 -11.62 -4.21 0.41
N THR A 220 -12.75 -3.81 -0.20
CA THR A 220 -14.10 -4.16 0.27
C THR A 220 -14.87 -5.17 -0.57
N SER A 221 -14.39 -5.55 -1.75
CA SER A 221 -15.14 -6.39 -2.70
C SER A 221 -14.23 -7.43 -3.35
N ASP A 222 -14.78 -8.61 -3.61
CA ASP A 222 -14.14 -9.61 -4.46
C ASP A 222 -14.27 -9.28 -5.96
N GLN A 223 -15.04 -8.24 -6.30
CA GLN A 223 -15.33 -7.83 -7.68
C GLN A 223 -15.09 -6.32 -7.90
N PRO A 224 -13.89 -5.80 -7.59
CA PRO A 224 -13.64 -4.36 -7.55
C PRO A 224 -13.84 -3.62 -8.87
N LEU A 225 -13.53 -4.24 -10.02
CA LEU A 225 -13.73 -3.58 -11.32
C LEU A 225 -15.22 -3.46 -11.66
N THR A 226 -15.99 -4.51 -11.39
CA THR A 226 -17.46 -4.48 -11.50
C THR A 226 -18.04 -3.42 -10.56
N ALA A 227 -17.52 -3.35 -9.33
CA ALA A 227 -17.94 -2.35 -8.36
C ALA A 227 -17.67 -0.92 -8.81
N LEU A 228 -16.51 -0.69 -9.43
CA LEU A 228 -16.14 0.60 -9.99
C LEU A 228 -17.08 1.05 -11.12
N ILE A 229 -17.50 0.15 -12.01
CA ILE A 229 -18.31 0.49 -13.19
C ILE A 229 -19.79 0.65 -12.85
N PHE A 230 -20.33 -0.29 -12.08
CA PHE A 230 -21.79 -0.39 -11.88
C PHE A 230 -22.26 0.14 -10.53
N ASN A 231 -21.31 0.49 -9.65
CA ASN A 231 -21.58 0.85 -8.27
C ASN A 231 -22.55 -0.12 -7.54
N PRO A 232 -22.51 -1.45 -7.76
CA PRO A 232 -23.32 -2.37 -6.97
C PRO A 232 -22.69 -2.48 -5.59
N CYS A 233 -23.30 -1.82 -4.61
CA CYS A 233 -22.92 -1.99 -3.21
C CYS A 233 -23.37 -3.38 -2.75
N HIS A 234 -22.49 -4.37 -2.91
CA HIS A 234 -22.57 -5.61 -2.16
C HIS A 234 -21.48 -5.56 -1.10
N GLU A 235 -21.88 -5.49 0.18
CA GLU A 235 -20.97 -5.72 1.30
C GLU A 235 -20.29 -7.08 1.07
N SER A 236 -18.95 -7.13 1.16
CA SER A 236 -18.24 -8.40 1.03
C SER A 236 -18.79 -9.41 2.03
N THR A 237 -19.24 -10.55 1.53
CA THR A 237 -19.29 -11.77 2.34
C THR A 237 -17.88 -12.31 2.44
N ARG A 238 -16.96 -11.57 3.11
CA ARG A 238 -15.65 -12.11 3.47
C ARG A 238 -15.95 -13.38 4.26
N LYS A 239 -15.73 -14.54 3.65
CA LYS A 239 -15.67 -15.78 4.39
C LYS A 239 -14.48 -15.60 5.33
N ASP A 240 -14.70 -15.79 6.63
CA ASP A 240 -13.62 -15.98 7.60
C ASP A 240 -12.83 -17.21 7.15
N GLU A 241 -11.93 -17.04 6.17
CA GLU A 241 -10.92 -18.06 5.88
C GLU A 241 -9.99 -18.10 7.08
N SER A 242 -9.78 -19.31 7.59
CA SER A 242 -9.17 -19.55 8.89
C SER A 242 -7.89 -18.75 9.05
N ILE A 243 -7.94 -17.76 9.95
CA ILE A 243 -6.76 -17.07 10.45
C ILE A 243 -5.77 -18.15 10.87
N VAL A 244 -4.53 -18.06 10.39
CA VAL A 244 -3.42 -18.88 10.89
C VAL A 244 -3.44 -18.75 12.41
N THR A 245 -3.86 -19.83 13.08
CA THR A 245 -4.05 -19.83 14.53
C THR A 245 -2.66 -19.86 15.14
N MET A 246 -2.09 -18.69 15.37
CA MET A 246 -0.91 -18.55 16.22
C MET A 246 -1.39 -18.83 17.64
N ASN A 247 -0.98 -19.97 18.19
CA ASN A 247 -1.23 -20.30 19.59
C ASN A 247 -0.47 -19.27 20.44
N ALA A 248 -1.19 -18.30 21.01
CA ALA A 248 -0.64 -17.43 22.02
C ALA A 248 -0.37 -18.29 23.27
N TYR A 249 0.89 -18.43 23.65
CA TYR A 249 1.27 -19.13 24.87
C TYR A 249 0.88 -18.29 26.08
N VAL A 250 -0.13 -18.75 26.83
CA VAL A 250 -0.47 -18.17 28.14
C VAL A 250 0.55 -18.70 29.14
N SER A 251 1.57 -17.90 29.45
CA SER A 251 2.53 -18.24 30.50
C SER A 251 1.93 -17.96 31.89
N PRO A 252 2.05 -18.88 32.87
CA PRO A 252 1.68 -18.61 34.25
C PRO A 252 2.60 -17.52 34.85
N GLU A 253 2.10 -16.74 35.81
CA GLU A 253 2.74 -15.53 36.38
C GLU A 253 4.16 -15.72 36.98
N THR A 254 4.72 -16.93 36.97
CA THR A 254 5.96 -17.33 37.68
C THR A 254 7.10 -17.84 36.78
N ASP A 255 7.13 -17.48 35.49
CA ASP A 255 8.31 -17.78 34.66
C ASP A 255 9.52 -16.91 35.07
N SER A 256 10.45 -17.57 35.75
CA SER A 256 11.66 -16.98 36.37
C SER A 256 12.75 -16.65 35.35
N ASN A 257 12.55 -16.98 34.08
CA ASN A 257 13.51 -16.73 33.00
C ASN A 257 12.76 -16.33 31.72
N PRO A 258 12.40 -15.04 31.56
CA PRO A 258 11.66 -14.59 30.38
C PRO A 258 12.55 -14.72 29.13
N ASP A 259 12.02 -15.36 28.09
CA ASP A 259 12.63 -15.28 26.74
C ASP A 259 12.70 -13.79 26.36
N PRO A 260 13.89 -13.25 26.10
CA PRO A 260 14.06 -11.83 25.78
C PRO A 260 13.33 -11.40 24.49
N ASN A 261 12.90 -12.35 23.65
CA ASN A 261 12.17 -12.07 22.41
C ASN A 261 10.64 -12.05 22.57
N LEU A 262 10.10 -12.34 23.76
CA LEU A 262 8.65 -12.38 24.00
C LEU A 262 8.15 -11.06 24.61
N ILE A 263 7.15 -10.46 23.95
CA ILE A 263 6.43 -9.31 24.48
C ILE A 263 5.33 -9.81 25.42
N LYS A 264 5.43 -9.45 26.71
CA LYS A 264 4.39 -9.75 27.70
C LYS A 264 3.23 -8.76 27.57
N VAL A 265 2.02 -9.30 27.46
CA VAL A 265 0.77 -8.53 27.40
C VAL A 265 -0.16 -9.05 28.48
N LYS A 266 -0.70 -8.16 29.30
CA LYS A 266 -1.68 -8.51 30.33
C LYS A 266 -3.08 -8.28 29.78
N LEU A 267 -3.85 -9.36 29.66
CA LEU A 267 -5.20 -9.34 29.10
C LEU A 267 -6.24 -9.43 30.21
N PHE A 268 -7.24 -8.58 30.15
CA PHE A 268 -8.46 -8.69 30.95
C PHE A 268 -9.53 -9.33 30.08
N VAL A 269 -9.90 -10.55 30.45
CA VAL A 269 -10.79 -11.41 29.67
C VAL A 269 -12.12 -11.55 30.41
N ALA A 270 -13.23 -11.40 29.70
CA ALA A 270 -14.55 -11.60 30.25
C ALA A 270 -14.81 -13.09 30.51
N ASN A 271 -15.13 -13.45 31.74
CA ASN A 271 -15.34 -14.86 32.12
C ASN A 271 -16.47 -15.55 31.33
N ALA A 272 -17.51 -14.80 30.94
CA ALA A 272 -18.73 -15.35 30.34
C ALA A 272 -18.50 -15.92 28.92
N ASN A 273 -17.69 -15.24 28.11
CA ASN A 273 -17.51 -15.56 26.68
C ASN A 273 -16.03 -15.61 26.25
N GLN A 274 -15.10 -15.46 27.20
CA GLN A 274 -13.66 -15.44 26.96
C GLN A 274 -13.20 -14.33 25.99
N SER A 275 -13.98 -13.25 25.81
CA SER A 275 -13.56 -12.12 24.98
C SER A 275 -12.57 -11.23 25.71
N VAL A 276 -11.53 -10.76 25.03
CA VAL A 276 -10.62 -9.74 25.55
C VAL A 276 -11.36 -8.40 25.62
N VAL A 277 -11.45 -7.81 26.82
CA VAL A 277 -12.10 -6.52 27.06
C VAL A 277 -11.08 -5.39 27.08
N HIS A 278 -9.91 -5.66 27.65
CA HIS A 278 -8.85 -4.67 27.82
C HIS A 278 -7.48 -5.36 27.81
N ALA A 279 -6.47 -4.67 27.29
CA ALA A 279 -5.09 -5.10 27.34
C ALA A 279 -4.24 -4.00 27.98
N GLU A 280 -3.52 -4.36 29.03
CA GLU A 280 -2.49 -3.52 29.64
C GLU A 280 -1.15 -3.96 29.03
N VAL A 281 -0.51 -3.02 28.33
CA VAL A 281 0.64 -3.28 27.46
C VAL A 281 1.78 -2.32 27.76
N GLY A 282 3.01 -2.81 27.61
CA GLY A 282 4.20 -1.97 27.69
C GLY A 282 4.48 -1.20 26.40
N GLU A 283 5.43 -0.26 26.47
CA GLU A 283 5.84 0.60 25.34
C GLU A 283 6.21 -0.21 24.09
N GLU A 284 6.95 -1.30 24.24
CA GLU A 284 7.39 -2.15 23.11
C GLU A 284 6.23 -2.70 22.28
N PHE A 285 5.11 -3.06 22.94
CA PHE A 285 3.93 -3.54 22.24
C PHE A 285 3.23 -2.41 21.49
N CYS A 286 3.13 -1.21 22.07
CA CYS A 286 2.58 -0.04 21.40
C CYS A 286 3.44 0.36 20.19
N ASN A 287 4.77 0.36 20.34
CA ASN A 287 5.72 0.62 19.26
C ASN A 287 5.53 -0.38 18.11
N LEU A 288 5.41 -1.68 18.42
CA LEU A 288 5.10 -2.71 17.44
C LEU A 288 3.76 -2.45 16.74
N LEU A 289 2.69 -2.22 17.51
CA LEU A 289 1.35 -2.05 16.96
C LEU A 289 1.30 -0.83 16.03
N PHE A 290 1.83 0.31 16.45
CA PHE A 290 1.90 1.51 15.62
C PHE A 290 2.81 1.33 14.40
N SER A 291 3.89 0.54 14.49
CA SER A 291 4.77 0.28 13.36
C SER A 291 4.06 -0.36 12.16
N PHE A 292 2.94 -1.08 12.37
CA PHE A 292 2.16 -1.67 11.29
C PHE A 292 1.63 -0.62 10.31
N LEU A 293 1.34 0.61 10.77
CA LEU A 293 0.92 1.71 9.90
C LEU A 293 1.99 2.07 8.87
N THR A 294 3.25 1.75 9.14
CA THR A 294 4.39 2.04 8.26
C THR A 294 4.67 0.93 7.26
N LEU A 295 4.08 -0.26 7.45
CA LEU A 295 4.31 -1.41 6.58
C LEU A 295 3.60 -1.24 5.23
N PRO A 296 4.32 -1.36 4.10
CA PRO A 296 3.70 -1.38 2.78
C PRO A 296 2.81 -2.61 2.58
N LEU A 297 1.70 -2.45 1.86
CA LEU A 297 0.71 -3.51 1.66
C LEU A 297 1.31 -4.80 1.08
N GLY A 298 2.20 -4.69 0.08
CA GLY A 298 2.91 -5.83 -0.50
C GLY A 298 3.82 -6.55 0.49
N HIS A 299 4.42 -5.82 1.44
CA HIS A 299 5.20 -6.41 2.52
C HIS A 299 4.31 -7.24 3.46
N VAL A 300 3.12 -6.73 3.80
CA VAL A 300 2.15 -7.45 4.63
C VAL A 300 1.70 -8.75 3.96
N VAL A 301 1.36 -8.70 2.67
CA VAL A 301 0.98 -9.89 1.88
C VAL A 301 2.09 -10.92 1.85
N LYS A 302 3.35 -10.48 1.72
CA LYS A 302 4.53 -11.36 1.79
C LYS A 302 4.64 -12.04 3.16
N LEU A 303 4.50 -11.30 4.25
CA LEU A 303 4.57 -11.84 5.62
C LEU A 303 3.46 -12.87 5.89
N LEU A 304 2.28 -12.67 5.31
CA LEU A 304 1.15 -13.58 5.39
C LEU A 304 1.26 -14.78 4.43
N GLY A 305 2.35 -14.90 3.68
CA GLY A 305 2.53 -16.01 2.72
C GLY A 305 1.55 -15.98 1.55
N VAL A 306 1.12 -14.78 1.12
CA VAL A 306 0.15 -14.57 0.03
C VAL A 306 -1.20 -15.27 0.32
N ARG A 307 -1.62 -15.17 1.58
CA ARG A 307 -2.91 -15.61 2.11
C ARG A 307 -3.50 -14.50 2.97
N SER A 308 -3.61 -13.31 2.39
CA SER A 308 -4.32 -12.21 3.06
C SER A 308 -5.83 -12.46 3.00
N SER A 309 -6.59 -11.72 3.80
CA SER A 309 -8.06 -11.73 3.74
C SER A 309 -8.62 -10.94 2.54
N ILE A 310 -7.75 -10.46 1.64
CA ILE A 310 -8.10 -9.61 0.50
C ILE A 310 -7.59 -10.30 -0.78
N SER A 311 -8.42 -11.17 -1.33
CA SER A 311 -8.15 -12.02 -2.51
C SER A 311 -7.56 -11.25 -3.69
N CYS A 312 -8.10 -10.06 -3.98
CA CYS A 312 -7.66 -9.21 -5.08
C CYS A 312 -6.20 -8.74 -4.93
N ILE A 313 -5.79 -8.41 -3.70
CA ILE A 313 -4.42 -7.98 -3.40
C ILE A 313 -3.46 -9.17 -3.50
N ASP A 314 -3.88 -10.35 -3.03
CA ASP A 314 -3.10 -11.58 -3.20
C ASP A 314 -2.91 -11.93 -4.68
N ASN A 315 -3.95 -11.81 -5.50
CA ASN A 315 -3.89 -12.07 -6.93
C ASN A 315 -3.00 -11.07 -7.67
N LEU A 316 -3.09 -9.78 -7.34
CA LEU A 316 -2.19 -8.76 -7.87
C LEU A 316 -0.74 -9.07 -7.50
N TYR A 317 -0.48 -9.45 -6.25
CA TYR A 317 0.85 -9.84 -5.77
C TYR A 317 1.37 -11.12 -6.46
N ARG A 318 0.53 -12.13 -6.70
CA ARG A 318 0.89 -13.35 -7.47
C ARG A 318 1.22 -13.01 -8.91
N SER A 319 0.48 -12.07 -9.52
CA SER A 319 0.70 -11.66 -10.91
C SER A 319 2.12 -11.11 -11.11
N LEU A 320 2.64 -10.36 -10.15
CA LEU A 320 4.03 -9.88 -10.15
C LEU A 320 5.09 -10.98 -10.11
N LYS A 321 4.76 -12.13 -9.52
CA LYS A 321 5.69 -13.26 -9.34
C LYS A 321 5.64 -14.30 -10.45
N PHE A 322 4.52 -14.40 -11.16
CA PHE A 322 4.27 -15.53 -12.07
C PHE A 322 3.85 -15.10 -13.47
N ASN A 323 3.16 -13.96 -13.61
CA ASN A 323 2.58 -13.54 -14.88
C ASN A 323 3.34 -12.39 -15.55
N LEU A 324 4.12 -11.62 -14.77
CA LEU A 324 4.74 -10.36 -15.23
C LEU A 324 6.28 -10.41 -15.24
N ASP A 325 6.91 -11.58 -15.06
CA ASP A 325 8.38 -11.67 -14.93
C ASP A 325 9.13 -11.01 -16.10
N ASP A 326 8.69 -11.26 -17.33
CA ASP A 326 9.28 -10.67 -18.56
C ASP A 326 8.76 -9.25 -18.87
N CYS A 327 7.74 -8.80 -18.14
CA CYS A 327 7.09 -7.51 -18.33
C CYS A 327 7.59 -6.43 -17.38
N MET A 328 8.27 -6.79 -16.29
CA MET A 328 8.84 -5.82 -15.36
C MET A 328 10.02 -5.08 -15.99
N ASN A 329 10.18 -3.81 -15.62
CA ASN A 329 11.28 -2.98 -16.09
C ASN A 329 12.65 -3.48 -15.64
N SER A 330 12.75 -3.97 -14.39
CA SER A 330 13.97 -4.59 -13.85
C SER A 330 13.64 -5.48 -12.65
N ASP A 331 14.56 -6.40 -12.32
CA ASP A 331 14.45 -7.26 -11.14
C ASP A 331 14.47 -6.43 -9.85
N GLU A 332 15.24 -5.34 -9.78
CA GLU A 332 15.28 -4.46 -8.61
C GLU A 332 13.94 -3.77 -8.35
N ILE A 333 13.24 -3.35 -9.42
CA ILE A 333 11.90 -2.77 -9.31
C ILE A 333 10.90 -3.84 -8.84
N ARG A 334 11.01 -5.07 -9.35
CA ARG A 334 10.17 -6.19 -8.89
C ARG A 334 10.38 -6.45 -7.40
N ASP A 335 11.62 -6.58 -6.95
CA ASP A 335 11.96 -6.82 -5.55
C ASP A 335 11.48 -5.70 -4.63
N MET A 336 11.57 -4.44 -5.08
CA MET A 336 11.07 -3.28 -4.33
C MET A 336 9.54 -3.34 -4.11
N VAL A 337 8.77 -3.84 -5.08
CA VAL A 337 7.31 -3.94 -4.95
C VAL A 337 6.89 -5.20 -4.19
N VAL A 338 7.56 -6.32 -4.45
CA VAL A 338 7.24 -7.64 -3.87
C VAL A 338 7.72 -7.75 -2.42
N SER A 339 8.77 -7.01 -2.07
CA SER A 339 9.31 -6.91 -0.72
C SER A 339 9.72 -5.47 -0.39
N PRO A 340 8.75 -4.53 -0.31
CA PRO A 340 9.07 -3.14 -0.01
C PRO A 340 9.82 -3.03 1.30
N ARG A 341 10.92 -2.28 1.28
CA ARG A 341 11.68 -1.94 2.47
C ARG A 341 11.03 -0.76 3.16
N LEU A 342 11.29 -0.64 4.46
CA LEU A 342 10.96 0.59 5.17
C LEU A 342 11.88 1.71 4.67
N PRO A 343 11.37 2.95 4.52
CA PRO A 343 12.20 4.07 4.11
C PRO A 343 13.32 4.32 5.12
N PRO A 344 14.43 4.98 4.71
CA PRO A 344 15.43 5.45 5.65
C PRO A 344 14.80 6.23 6.82
N PHE A 345 15.38 6.11 8.01
CA PHE A 345 14.91 6.72 9.27
C PHE A 345 13.65 6.10 9.90
N PHE A 346 13.04 5.08 9.28
CA PHE A 346 12.05 4.23 9.91
C PHE A 346 12.77 3.04 10.57
N SER A 347 13.12 3.17 11.85
CA SER A 347 13.69 2.08 12.63
C SER A 347 13.05 2.01 14.01
N CYS A 348 12.50 0.85 14.36
CA CYS A 348 12.25 0.50 15.75
C CYS A 348 13.53 -0.14 16.31
N THR A 349 13.88 0.16 17.57
CA THR A 349 15.08 -0.37 18.24
C THR A 349 15.08 -1.90 18.34
N ASN A 350 13.89 -2.52 18.32
CA ASN A 350 13.68 -3.97 18.25
C ASN A 350 12.81 -4.31 17.03
N PRO A 351 13.39 -4.44 15.82
CA PRO A 351 12.62 -4.82 14.65
C PRO A 351 12.25 -6.32 14.77
N LEU A 352 10.99 -6.61 15.08
CA LEU A 352 10.40 -7.95 14.94
C LEU A 352 10.34 -8.40 13.47
N PHE A 353 10.52 -7.48 12.53
CA PHE A 353 10.54 -7.74 11.10
C PHE A 353 11.98 -7.69 10.57
N PRO A 354 12.42 -8.69 9.79
CA PRO A 354 13.75 -8.66 9.19
C PRO A 354 13.90 -7.43 8.27
N LYS A 355 15.08 -6.81 8.32
CA LYS A 355 15.46 -5.63 7.51
C LYS A 355 15.57 -5.93 6.03
#